data_AF-A0A501W7T9-F1
#
_entry.id   AF-A0A501W7T9-F1
#
_cell.length_a   1.000
_cell.length_b   1.000
_cell.length_c   1.000
_cell.angle_alpha   90.00
_cell.angle_beta   90.00
_cell.angle_gamma   90.00
#
_symmetry.space_group_name_H-M   'P 1'
#
loop_
_entity.id
_entity.type
_entity.pdbx_description
1 polymer ?
#
loop_
_entity_poly.entity_id
_entity_poly.type
_entity_poly.pdbx_seq_one_letter_code
_entity_poly.pdbx_strand_id
1 'polypeptide(L)'
;MVDAVLLDLNLPGMSGYEFLEKIKAIDTFQSLPVIIQTGDTSPASIQKGIDLGAYYYLTKPVQRKVLISIVEEAVKHARMLTQLEQQRDNALSCMALTTRLEFAFRTVEDVKALSAYLSSFYPDPAKVSTGIWELLLNAVEHGNLGISYAEKSALMESGEWAGEIERRLASPEYQDRVAHGCLIRGERSWILEVTDQGAGFNWQKYMTFDPERAFDLHGRGIATANGFSFTKVEYLGNGSQVRALLEW
;
A
#
# COMPACT_ATOMS: atom_id res chain seq x y z
N MET A 1 11.08 23.96 -19.54
CA MET A 1 11.38 23.63 -18.13
C MET A 1 12.87 23.27 -18.05
N VAL A 2 13.53 23.45 -16.91
CA VAL A 2 14.97 23.14 -16.76
C VAL A 2 15.09 21.70 -16.26
N ASP A 3 15.90 20.87 -16.93
CA ASP A 3 16.07 19.44 -16.56
C ASP A 3 17.26 19.19 -15.61
N ALA A 4 18.26 20.07 -15.62
CA ALA A 4 19.44 20.00 -14.74
C ALA A 4 20.14 21.36 -14.67
N VAL A 5 20.95 21.57 -13.63
CA VAL A 5 21.81 22.74 -13.47
C VAL A 5 23.26 22.30 -13.40
N LEU A 6 24.12 22.93 -14.20
CA LEU A 6 25.57 22.84 -14.05
C LEU A 6 26.05 24.13 -13.35
N LEU A 7 26.57 24.00 -12.14
CA LEU A 7 26.80 25.10 -11.22
C LEU A 7 28.29 25.32 -10.98
N ASP A 8 28.80 26.52 -11.30
CA ASP A 8 30.09 26.95 -10.79
C ASP A 8 29.97 27.43 -9.34
N LEU A 9 30.97 27.18 -8.50
CA LEU A 9 31.00 27.74 -7.14
C LEU A 9 31.44 29.19 -7.12
N ASN A 10 32.25 29.61 -8.10
CA ASN A 10 32.80 30.95 -8.21
C ASN A 10 31.90 31.84 -9.08
N LEU A 11 30.68 32.11 -8.61
CA LEU A 11 29.77 33.04 -9.29
C LEU A 11 30.07 34.50 -8.92
N PRO A 12 29.83 35.48 -9.80
CA PRO A 12 29.89 36.88 -9.45
C PRO A 12 28.68 37.26 -8.56
N GLY A 13 28.95 37.91 -7.42
CA GLY A 13 27.93 38.51 -6.55
C GLY A 13 27.30 37.58 -5.50
N MET A 14 27.29 36.26 -5.72
CA MET A 14 26.86 35.27 -4.72
C MET A 14 27.72 34.01 -4.81
N SER A 15 27.80 33.22 -3.75
CA SER A 15 28.47 31.92 -3.83
C SER A 15 27.59 30.89 -4.54
N GLY A 16 28.17 29.95 -5.29
CA GLY A 16 27.42 28.81 -5.81
C GLY A 16 26.76 27.98 -4.68
N TYR A 17 27.35 27.93 -3.49
CA TYR A 17 26.71 27.28 -2.34
C TYR A 17 25.42 27.98 -1.91
N GLU A 18 25.43 29.32 -1.85
CA GLU A 18 24.22 30.10 -1.54
C GLU A 18 23.15 29.91 -2.62
N PHE A 19 23.56 29.77 -3.88
CA PHE A 19 22.64 29.48 -4.98
C PHE A 19 22.00 28.10 -4.81
N LEU A 20 22.82 27.08 -4.53
CA LEU A 20 22.35 25.71 -4.32
C LEU A 20 21.35 25.65 -3.15
N GLU A 21 21.69 26.26 -2.02
CA GLU A 21 20.82 26.33 -0.84
C GLU A 21 19.46 26.98 -1.18
N LYS A 22 19.48 28.12 -1.88
CA LYS A 22 18.24 28.81 -2.31
C LYS A 22 17.40 27.98 -3.26
N ILE A 23 18.01 27.30 -4.24
CA ILE A 23 17.28 26.45 -5.19
C ILE A 23 16.67 25.24 -4.48
N LYS A 24 17.41 24.61 -3.57
CA LYS A 24 16.91 23.44 -2.82
C LYS A 24 15.85 23.78 -1.78
N ALA A 25 15.75 25.03 -1.34
CA ALA A 25 14.68 25.51 -0.48
C ALA A 25 13.34 25.72 -1.22
N ILE A 26 13.32 25.67 -2.56
CA ILE A 26 12.09 25.84 -3.35
C ILE A 26 11.51 24.45 -3.64
N ASP A 27 10.30 24.17 -3.16
CA ASP A 27 9.64 22.85 -3.29
C ASP A 27 9.63 22.32 -4.73
N THR A 28 9.31 23.18 -5.70
CA THR A 28 9.29 22.82 -7.13
C THR A 28 10.67 22.41 -7.69
N PHE A 29 11.77 22.79 -7.03
CA PHE A 29 13.14 22.48 -7.46
C PHE A 29 13.88 21.52 -6.54
N GLN A 30 13.24 20.97 -5.51
CA GLN A 30 13.89 20.01 -4.61
C GLN A 30 14.48 18.83 -5.39
N SER A 31 13.75 18.31 -6.37
CA SER A 31 14.17 17.20 -7.25
C SER A 31 15.05 17.61 -8.44
N LEU A 32 15.26 18.91 -8.68
CA LEU A 32 16.11 19.39 -9.78
C LEU A 32 17.58 19.03 -9.50
N PRO A 33 18.25 18.24 -10.35
CA PRO A 33 19.62 17.85 -10.12
C PRO A 33 20.56 19.03 -10.39
N VAL A 34 21.39 19.36 -9.38
CA VAL A 34 22.43 20.38 -9.48
C VAL A 34 23.78 19.69 -9.45
N ILE A 35 24.53 19.80 -10.55
CA ILE A 35 25.87 19.25 -10.69
C ILE A 35 26.85 20.41 -10.48
N ILE A 36 27.64 20.38 -9.42
CA ILE A 36 28.69 21.36 -9.19
C ILE A 36 29.85 21.06 -10.13
N GLN A 37 30.38 22.09 -10.80
CA GLN A 37 31.60 22.02 -11.58
C GLN A 37 32.53 23.17 -11.22
N THR A 38 33.62 22.88 -10.51
CA THR A 38 34.49 23.89 -9.89
C THR A 38 35.97 23.51 -9.96
N GLY A 39 36.86 24.47 -9.75
CA GLY A 39 38.29 24.23 -9.57
C GLY A 39 38.68 23.84 -8.14
N ASP A 40 37.78 24.01 -7.17
CA ASP A 40 38.04 23.65 -5.76
C ASP A 40 37.92 22.14 -5.57
N THR A 41 39.00 21.51 -5.13
CA THR A 41 39.09 20.07 -4.90
C THR A 41 39.23 19.69 -3.43
N SER A 42 39.04 20.65 -2.51
CA SER A 42 39.20 20.38 -1.09
C SER A 42 38.10 19.42 -0.59
N PRO A 43 38.45 18.44 0.27
CA PRO A 43 37.47 17.51 0.83
C PRO A 43 36.30 18.22 1.53
N ALA A 44 36.59 19.33 2.21
CA ALA A 44 35.58 20.14 2.89
C ALA A 44 34.56 20.76 1.91
N SER A 45 35.01 21.27 0.76
CA SER A 45 34.13 21.82 -0.26
C SER A 45 33.27 20.74 -0.93
N ILE A 46 33.86 19.58 -1.24
CA ILE A 46 33.11 18.44 -1.80
C ILE A 46 32.01 18.02 -0.83
N GLN A 47 32.35 17.82 0.46
CA GLN A 47 31.40 17.44 1.48
C GLN A 47 30.28 18.48 1.61
N LYS A 48 30.63 19.76 1.68
CA LYS A 48 29.65 20.86 1.76
C LYS A 48 28.68 20.86 0.57
N GLY A 49 29.17 20.62 -0.65
CA GLY A 49 28.31 20.54 -1.83
C GLY A 49 27.31 19.38 -1.75
N ILE A 50 27.76 18.22 -1.29
CA ILE A 50 26.92 17.03 -1.10
C ILE A 50 25.88 17.28 0.00
N ASP A 51 26.29 17.83 1.14
CA ASP A 51 25.40 18.12 2.28
C ASP A 51 24.29 19.12 1.92
N LEU A 52 24.58 20.05 1.00
CA LEU A 52 23.60 21.01 0.47
C LEU A 52 22.71 20.41 -0.65
N GLY A 53 22.85 19.13 -0.96
CA GLY A 53 22.00 18.42 -1.92
C GLY A 53 22.44 18.52 -3.38
N ALA A 54 23.72 18.77 -3.66
CA ALA A 54 24.25 18.62 -5.02
C ALA A 54 24.12 17.16 -5.48
N TYR A 55 23.68 16.95 -6.72
CA TYR A 55 23.57 15.63 -7.32
C TYR A 55 24.94 15.01 -7.59
N TYR A 56 25.89 15.84 -8.03
CA TYR A 56 27.26 15.41 -8.31
C TYR A 56 28.23 16.57 -8.18
N TYR A 57 29.49 16.27 -7.88
CA TYR A 57 30.57 17.26 -7.80
C TYR A 57 31.68 16.91 -8.81
N LEU A 58 32.00 17.84 -9.69
CA LEU A 58 32.99 17.71 -10.75
C LEU A 58 34.11 18.73 -10.56
N THR A 59 35.35 18.26 -10.67
CA THR A 59 36.52 19.12 -10.67
C THR A 59 36.93 19.49 -12.11
N LYS A 60 37.35 20.73 -12.31
CA LYS A 60 37.88 21.22 -13.59
C LYS A 60 39.37 20.83 -13.73
N PRO A 61 39.85 20.43 -14.92
CA PRO A 61 39.08 20.21 -16.15
C PRO A 61 38.36 18.84 -16.15
N VAL A 62 37.09 18.82 -16.57
CA VAL A 62 36.33 17.57 -16.74
C VAL A 62 36.34 17.13 -18.20
N GLN A 63 36.49 15.83 -18.45
CA GLN A 63 36.39 15.28 -19.80
C GLN A 63 34.94 15.39 -20.30
N ARG A 64 34.75 15.82 -21.56
CA ARG A 64 33.43 15.98 -22.17
C ARG A 64 32.55 14.73 -22.04
N LYS A 65 33.12 13.53 -22.27
CA LYS A 65 32.38 12.27 -22.15
C LYS A 65 31.87 12.04 -20.73
N VAL A 66 32.69 12.30 -19.72
CA VAL A 66 32.34 12.16 -18.30
C VAL A 66 31.22 13.13 -17.92
N LEU A 67 31.34 14.40 -18.33
CA LEU A 67 30.31 15.40 -18.07
C LEU A 67 28.95 15.01 -18.68
N ILE A 68 28.94 14.57 -19.95
CA ILE A 68 27.72 14.15 -20.63
C ILE A 68 27.07 12.98 -19.88
N SER A 69 27.83 11.93 -19.55
CA SER A 69 27.28 10.77 -18.84
C SER A 69 26.67 11.13 -17.48
N ILE A 70 27.31 12.04 -16.72
CA ILE A 70 26.78 12.48 -15.42
C ILE A 70 25.48 13.27 -15.59
N VAL A 71 25.42 14.17 -16.57
CA VAL A 71 24.20 14.95 -16.84
C VAL A 71 23.07 14.04 -17.32
N GLU A 72 23.33 13.09 -18.20
CA GLU A 72 22.33 12.13 -18.69
C GLU A 72 21.74 11.30 -17.55
N GLU A 73 22.58 10.74 -16.68
CA GLU A 73 22.11 9.98 -15.51
C GLU A 73 21.33 10.87 -14.52
N ALA A 74 21.78 12.10 -14.29
CA ALA A 74 21.09 13.06 -13.42
C ALA A 74 19.68 13.39 -13.93
N VAL A 75 19.56 13.72 -15.22
CA VAL A 75 18.27 14.03 -15.86
C VAL A 75 17.36 12.81 -15.86
N LYS A 76 17.90 11.62 -16.15
CA LYS A 76 17.13 10.37 -16.14
C LYS A 76 16.57 10.06 -14.76
N HIS A 77 17.39 10.21 -13.71
CA HIS A 77 16.95 10.00 -12.33
C HIS A 77 15.87 11.02 -11.92
N ALA A 78 16.07 12.30 -12.21
CA ALA A 78 15.09 13.34 -11.90
C ALA A 78 13.73 13.08 -12.58
N ARG A 79 13.75 12.73 -13.87
CA ARG A 79 12.54 12.37 -14.62
C ARG A 79 11.83 11.15 -14.05
N MET A 80 12.58 10.13 -13.61
CA MET A 80 12.01 8.96 -12.95
C MET A 80 11.26 9.35 -11.66
N LEU A 81 11.84 10.20 -10.82
CA LEU A 81 11.20 10.66 -9.58
C LEU A 81 9.91 11.44 -9.87
N THR A 82 9.95 12.40 -10.80
CA THR A 82 8.75 13.16 -11.21
C THR A 82 7.67 12.24 -11.78
N GLN A 83 8.05 11.22 -12.55
CA GLN A 83 7.09 10.24 -13.08
C GLN A 83 6.44 9.41 -11.98
N LEU A 84 7.21 8.98 -10.97
CA LEU A 84 6.69 8.23 -9.82
C LEU A 84 5.72 9.08 -8.99
N GLU A 85 6.05 10.35 -8.75
CA GLU A 85 5.18 11.30 -8.06
C GLU A 85 3.87 11.50 -8.83
N GLN A 86 3.95 11.73 -10.15
CA GLN A 86 2.76 11.88 -10.97
C GLN A 86 1.89 10.61 -11.00
N GLN A 87 2.52 9.43 -11.07
CA GLN A 87 1.80 8.15 -11.00
C GLN A 87 1.08 7.98 -9.67
N ARG A 88 1.74 8.32 -8.55
CA ARG A 88 1.14 8.32 -7.22
C ARG A 88 -0.04 9.29 -7.15
N ASP A 89 0.13 10.53 -7.60
CA ASP A 89 -0.89 11.56 -7.51
C ASP A 89 -2.10 11.23 -8.39
N ASN A 90 -1.87 10.64 -9.56
CA ASN A 90 -2.94 10.10 -10.41
C ASN A 90 -3.69 8.95 -9.72
N ALA A 91 -2.98 8.01 -9.08
CA ALA A 91 -3.59 6.92 -8.35
C ALA A 91 -4.46 7.42 -7.18
N LEU A 92 -3.95 8.36 -6.38
CA LEU A 92 -4.70 9.01 -5.30
C LEU A 92 -5.92 9.76 -5.83
N SER A 93 -5.79 10.45 -6.96
CA SER A 93 -6.91 11.15 -7.60
C SER A 93 -8.00 10.19 -8.06
N CYS A 94 -7.63 9.07 -8.70
CA CYS A 94 -8.58 8.03 -9.08
C CYS A 94 -9.28 7.45 -7.85
N MET A 95 -8.54 7.13 -6.78
CA MET A 95 -9.12 6.64 -5.53
C MET A 95 -10.09 7.64 -4.90
N ALA A 96 -9.75 8.93 -4.91
CA ALA A 96 -10.60 10.00 -4.40
C ALA A 96 -11.87 10.22 -5.24
N LEU A 97 -11.92 9.73 -6.47
CA LEU A 97 -13.10 9.77 -7.35
C LEU A 97 -13.89 8.45 -7.35
N THR A 98 -13.33 7.37 -6.81
CA THR A 98 -14.01 6.09 -6.71
C THR A 98 -15.26 6.20 -5.83
N THR A 99 -16.40 5.83 -6.39
CA THR A 99 -17.67 5.71 -5.67
C THR A 99 -18.09 4.26 -5.45
N ARG A 100 -17.66 3.37 -6.35
CA ARG A 100 -17.90 1.93 -6.28
C ARG A 100 -16.72 1.18 -6.89
N LEU A 101 -16.22 0.17 -6.19
CA LEU A 101 -15.18 -0.74 -6.67
C LEU A 101 -15.67 -2.17 -6.49
N GLU A 102 -15.79 -2.93 -7.58
CA GLU A 102 -16.14 -4.34 -7.56
C GLU A 102 -14.91 -5.18 -7.87
N PHE A 103 -14.77 -6.30 -7.16
CA PHE A 103 -13.62 -7.18 -7.30
C PHE A 103 -14.01 -8.64 -7.00
N ALA A 104 -13.20 -9.56 -7.49
CA ALA A 104 -13.34 -10.98 -7.26
C ALA A 104 -12.00 -11.53 -6.78
N PHE A 105 -12.03 -12.52 -5.89
CA PHE A 105 -10.83 -13.09 -5.27
C PHE A 105 -11.02 -14.53 -4.87
N ARG A 106 -9.90 -15.27 -4.78
CA ARG A 106 -9.92 -16.71 -4.55
C ARG A 106 -8.84 -17.16 -3.56
N THR A 107 -7.69 -16.49 -3.57
CA THR A 107 -6.49 -16.96 -2.87
C THR A 107 -6.16 -16.10 -1.66
N VAL A 108 -5.32 -16.62 -0.77
CA VAL A 108 -4.79 -15.86 0.37
C VAL A 108 -3.93 -14.67 -0.12
N GLU A 109 -3.26 -14.82 -1.26
CA GLU A 109 -2.48 -13.76 -1.91
C GLU A 109 -3.38 -12.63 -2.40
N ASP A 110 -4.53 -12.95 -2.98
CA ASP A 110 -5.54 -11.95 -3.36
C ASP A 110 -6.02 -11.19 -2.12
N VAL A 111 -6.26 -11.90 -1.01
CA VAL A 111 -6.67 -11.29 0.26
C VAL A 111 -5.59 -10.32 0.77
N LYS A 112 -4.29 -10.67 0.67
CA LYS A 112 -3.17 -9.78 1.07
C LYS A 112 -3.18 -8.50 0.23
N ALA A 113 -3.26 -8.66 -1.09
CA ALA A 113 -3.24 -7.53 -2.03
C ALA A 113 -4.47 -6.61 -1.83
N LEU A 114 -5.67 -7.20 -1.75
CA LEU A 114 -6.91 -6.46 -1.56
C LEU A 114 -6.98 -5.77 -0.20
N SER A 115 -6.55 -6.42 0.89
CA SER A 115 -6.58 -5.80 2.21
C SER A 115 -5.71 -4.54 2.26
N ALA A 116 -4.51 -4.60 1.71
CA ALA A 116 -3.62 -3.44 1.61
C ALA A 116 -4.24 -2.32 0.74
N TYR A 117 -4.78 -2.68 -0.41
CA TYR A 117 -5.36 -1.71 -1.34
C TYR A 117 -6.65 -1.08 -0.79
N LEU A 118 -7.60 -1.87 -0.31
CA LEU A 118 -8.88 -1.38 0.22
C LEU A 118 -8.69 -0.52 1.46
N SER A 119 -7.72 -0.84 2.33
CA SER A 119 -7.42 -0.03 3.52
C SER A 119 -7.03 1.40 3.16
N SER A 120 -6.40 1.63 2.01
CA SER A 120 -5.96 2.96 1.56
C SER A 120 -7.10 3.91 1.20
N PHE A 121 -8.34 3.42 1.07
CA PHE A 121 -9.52 4.26 0.89
C PHE A 121 -10.04 4.87 2.21
N TYR A 122 -9.56 4.37 3.35
CA TYR A 122 -10.02 4.79 4.67
C TYR A 122 -9.07 5.84 5.29
N PRO A 123 -9.57 6.75 6.15
CA PRO A 123 -8.73 7.77 6.79
C PRO A 123 -7.59 7.22 7.65
N ASP A 124 -7.81 6.07 8.30
CA ASP A 124 -6.81 5.34 9.08
C ASP A 124 -6.67 3.90 8.55
N PRO A 125 -5.78 3.68 7.56
CA PRO A 125 -5.57 2.36 6.96
C PRO A 125 -5.14 1.29 7.96
N ALA A 126 -4.37 1.66 8.99
CA ALA A 126 -3.83 0.72 9.96
C ALA A 126 -4.94 0.11 10.83
N LYS A 127 -5.93 0.92 11.20
CA LYS A 127 -7.08 0.49 12.01
C LYS A 127 -8.00 -0.49 11.29
N VAL A 128 -8.21 -0.31 9.98
CA VAL A 128 -9.18 -1.11 9.20
C VAL A 128 -8.59 -2.38 8.59
N SER A 129 -7.27 -2.40 8.34
CA SER A 129 -6.60 -3.45 7.58
C SER A 129 -6.84 -4.85 8.13
N THR A 130 -6.71 -5.04 9.44
CA THR A 130 -6.98 -6.32 10.09
C THR A 130 -8.44 -6.76 9.91
N GLY A 131 -9.41 -5.83 10.03
CA GLY A 131 -10.81 -6.15 9.81
C GLY A 131 -11.11 -6.57 8.38
N ILE A 132 -10.56 -5.87 7.38
CA ILE A 132 -10.71 -6.23 5.96
C ILE A 132 -10.10 -7.62 5.70
N TRP A 133 -8.89 -7.86 6.21
CA TRP A 133 -8.20 -9.15 6.11
C TRP A 133 -9.08 -10.30 6.61
N GLU A 134 -9.65 -10.18 7.81
CA GLU A 134 -10.47 -11.23 8.41
C GLU A 134 -11.76 -11.50 7.61
N LEU A 135 -12.45 -10.47 7.14
CA LEU A 135 -13.68 -10.63 6.35
C LEU A 135 -13.41 -11.33 5.01
N LEU A 136 -12.36 -10.91 4.31
CA LEU A 136 -11.98 -11.51 3.03
C LEU A 136 -11.44 -12.94 3.23
N LEU A 137 -10.60 -13.18 4.25
CA LEU A 137 -10.07 -14.51 4.52
C LEU A 137 -11.18 -15.50 4.89
N ASN A 138 -12.17 -15.08 5.68
CA ASN A 138 -13.33 -15.93 6.01
C ASN A 138 -14.11 -16.36 4.77
N ALA A 139 -14.28 -15.47 3.79
CA ALA A 139 -14.94 -15.79 2.52
C ALA A 139 -14.17 -16.85 1.72
N VAL A 140 -12.83 -16.85 1.79
CA VAL A 140 -11.99 -17.89 1.17
C VAL A 140 -12.06 -19.19 1.97
N GLU A 141 -11.68 -19.17 3.24
CA GLU A 141 -11.52 -20.37 4.07
C GLU A 141 -12.85 -21.06 4.37
N HIS A 142 -13.76 -20.34 5.03
CA HIS A 142 -15.00 -20.91 5.56
C HIS A 142 -16.09 -20.93 4.49
N GLY A 143 -16.16 -19.87 3.68
CA GLY A 143 -17.13 -19.76 2.60
C GLY A 143 -16.82 -20.72 1.45
N ASN A 144 -15.86 -20.34 0.62
CA ASN A 144 -15.61 -21.05 -0.62
C ASN A 144 -14.97 -22.42 -0.40
N LEU A 145 -13.94 -22.52 0.45
CA LEU A 145 -13.24 -23.78 0.67
C LEU A 145 -13.92 -24.67 1.71
N GLY A 146 -14.91 -24.17 2.46
CA GLY A 146 -15.66 -24.97 3.44
C GLY A 146 -14.82 -25.51 4.60
N ILE A 147 -13.66 -24.90 4.88
CA ILE A 147 -12.82 -25.27 6.02
C ILE A 147 -13.57 -24.85 7.27
N SER A 148 -13.88 -25.77 8.19
CA SER A 148 -14.59 -25.39 9.42
C SER A 148 -13.66 -24.70 10.42
N TYR A 149 -14.22 -24.02 11.44
CA TYR A 149 -13.41 -23.43 12.50
C TYR A 149 -12.56 -24.49 13.24
N ALA A 150 -13.17 -25.62 13.60
CA ALA A 150 -12.46 -26.72 14.27
C ALA A 150 -11.34 -27.30 13.40
N GLU A 151 -11.60 -27.44 12.09
CA GLU A 151 -10.62 -27.91 11.13
C GLU A 151 -9.46 -26.92 10.96
N LYS A 152 -9.74 -25.62 10.87
CA LYS A 152 -8.72 -24.57 10.81
C LYS A 152 -7.80 -24.62 12.03
N SER A 153 -8.35 -24.74 13.24
CA SER A 153 -7.55 -24.84 14.46
C SER A 153 -6.60 -26.05 14.42
N ALA A 154 -7.10 -27.22 14.03
CA ALA A 154 -6.28 -28.43 13.90
C ALA A 154 -5.17 -28.28 12.83
N LEU A 155 -5.49 -27.71 11.66
CA LEU A 155 -4.53 -27.48 10.58
C LEU A 155 -3.46 -26.45 10.92
N MET A 156 -3.81 -25.44 11.73
CA MET A 156 -2.84 -24.45 12.22
C MET A 156 -1.89 -25.08 13.25
N GLU A 157 -2.41 -25.92 14.15
CA GLU A 157 -1.60 -26.68 15.12
C GLU A 157 -0.64 -27.66 14.44
N SER A 158 -1.07 -28.31 13.35
CA SER A 158 -0.20 -29.21 12.57
C SER A 158 0.72 -28.48 11.58
N GLY A 159 0.47 -27.20 11.30
CA GLY A 159 1.22 -26.41 10.30
C GLY A 159 0.86 -26.73 8.85
N GLU A 160 -0.23 -27.47 8.60
CA GLU A 160 -0.65 -27.93 7.27
C GLU A 160 -1.69 -27.02 6.60
N TRP A 161 -2.13 -25.96 7.29
CA TRP A 161 -3.16 -25.04 6.81
C TRP A 161 -2.93 -24.51 5.39
N ALA A 162 -1.71 -24.07 5.08
CA ALA A 162 -1.40 -23.54 3.75
C ALA A 162 -1.52 -24.62 2.66
N GLY A 163 -1.05 -25.84 2.94
CA GLY A 163 -1.14 -26.97 2.01
C GLY A 163 -2.58 -27.42 1.77
N GLU A 164 -3.43 -27.40 2.80
CA GLU A 164 -4.84 -27.73 2.65
C GLU A 164 -5.60 -26.69 1.81
N ILE A 165 -5.29 -25.41 1.97
CA ILE A 165 -5.83 -24.35 1.11
C ILE A 165 -5.46 -24.60 -0.35
N GLU A 166 -4.17 -24.82 -0.65
CA GLU A 166 -3.70 -25.10 -2.00
C GLU A 166 -4.38 -26.36 -2.58
N ARG A 167 -4.49 -27.43 -1.78
CA ARG A 167 -5.14 -28.68 -2.19
C ARG A 167 -6.60 -28.47 -2.55
N ARG A 168 -7.37 -27.74 -1.73
CA ARG A 168 -8.79 -27.46 -2.01
C ARG A 168 -8.95 -26.55 -3.22
N LEU A 169 -8.15 -25.49 -3.33
CA LEU A 169 -8.17 -24.57 -4.48
C LEU A 169 -7.94 -25.29 -5.82
N ALA A 170 -7.13 -26.35 -5.83
CA ALA A 170 -6.86 -27.18 -7.00
C ALA A 170 -7.87 -28.30 -7.25
N SER A 171 -8.80 -28.55 -6.32
CA SER A 171 -9.73 -29.69 -6.42
C SER A 171 -10.98 -29.36 -7.24
N PRO A 172 -11.55 -30.32 -8.00
CA PRO A 172 -12.74 -30.10 -8.81
C PRO A 172 -13.97 -29.57 -8.03
N GLU A 173 -14.04 -29.83 -6.73
CA GLU A 173 -15.16 -29.38 -5.88
C GLU A 173 -15.14 -27.86 -5.59
N TYR A 174 -13.96 -27.26 -5.53
CA TYR A 174 -13.77 -25.85 -5.12
C TYR A 174 -13.09 -24.98 -6.18
N GLN A 175 -12.50 -25.58 -7.23
CA GLN A 175 -11.69 -24.87 -8.24
C GLN A 175 -12.44 -23.78 -9.02
N ASP A 176 -13.76 -23.81 -9.06
CA ASP A 176 -14.59 -22.81 -9.76
C ASP A 176 -15.24 -21.80 -8.80
N ARG A 177 -14.99 -21.92 -7.49
CA ARG A 177 -15.55 -21.02 -6.49
C ARG A 177 -14.72 -19.73 -6.39
N VAL A 178 -15.43 -18.60 -6.32
CA VAL A 178 -14.92 -17.24 -6.33
C VAL A 178 -15.73 -16.38 -5.37
N ALA A 179 -15.03 -15.68 -4.47
CA ALA A 179 -15.65 -14.69 -3.60
C ALA A 179 -15.69 -13.34 -4.34
N HIS A 180 -16.76 -12.59 -4.12
CA HIS A 180 -16.96 -11.28 -4.73
C HIS A 180 -17.02 -10.23 -3.63
N GLY A 181 -16.44 -9.07 -3.89
CA GLY A 181 -16.49 -7.94 -2.98
C GLY A 181 -16.85 -6.65 -3.69
N CYS A 182 -17.43 -5.74 -2.92
CA CYS A 182 -17.76 -4.40 -3.38
C CYS A 182 -17.43 -3.38 -2.29
N LEU A 183 -16.69 -2.34 -2.64
CA LEU A 183 -16.49 -1.17 -1.79
C LEU A 183 -17.35 -0.01 -2.32
N ILE A 184 -18.21 0.54 -1.48
CA ILE A 184 -19.20 1.57 -1.84
C ILE A 184 -18.97 2.81 -0.98
N ARG A 185 -18.87 3.98 -1.62
CA ARG A 185 -18.69 5.27 -0.96
C ARG A 185 -20.03 5.85 -0.52
N GLY A 186 -20.12 6.25 0.75
CA GLY A 186 -21.15 7.17 1.26
C GLY A 186 -20.61 8.59 1.43
N GLU A 187 -21.41 9.50 1.97
CA GLU A 187 -20.99 10.90 2.16
C GLU A 187 -19.80 11.05 3.12
N ARG A 188 -19.80 10.29 4.21
CA ARG A 188 -18.73 10.20 5.22
C ARG A 188 -18.52 8.77 5.71
N SER A 189 -18.66 7.83 4.77
CA SER A 189 -18.60 6.42 5.08
C SER A 189 -18.08 5.60 3.91
N TRP A 190 -17.61 4.41 4.24
CA TRP A 190 -17.36 3.34 3.29
C TRP A 190 -18.09 2.09 3.75
N ILE A 191 -18.67 1.39 2.78
CA ILE A 191 -19.34 0.10 2.99
C ILE A 191 -18.56 -0.94 2.19
N LEU A 192 -18.00 -1.93 2.88
CA LEU A 192 -17.42 -3.12 2.29
C LEU A 192 -18.43 -4.25 2.34
N GLU A 193 -18.83 -4.75 1.18
CA GLU A 193 -19.64 -5.94 1.02
C GLU A 193 -18.76 -7.07 0.52
N VAL A 194 -18.87 -8.25 1.12
CA VAL A 194 -18.18 -9.47 0.70
C VAL A 194 -19.19 -10.60 0.63
N THR A 195 -19.16 -11.36 -0.46
CA THR A 195 -20.05 -12.49 -0.71
C THR A 195 -19.23 -13.70 -1.12
N ASP A 196 -19.43 -14.81 -0.43
CA ASP A 196 -18.88 -16.11 -0.77
C ASP A 196 -19.97 -17.07 -1.31
N GLN A 197 -19.54 -18.22 -1.82
CA GLN A 197 -20.41 -19.25 -2.39
C GLN A 197 -20.59 -20.46 -1.45
N GLY A 198 -20.29 -20.28 -0.16
CA GLY A 198 -20.41 -21.30 0.86
C GLY A 198 -21.85 -21.54 1.32
N ALA A 199 -22.02 -22.53 2.18
CA ALA A 199 -23.31 -22.88 2.76
C ALA A 199 -23.82 -21.85 3.79
N GLY A 200 -22.97 -20.89 4.18
CA GLY A 200 -23.23 -19.94 5.26
C GLY A 200 -23.03 -20.55 6.65
N PHE A 201 -23.26 -19.76 7.70
CA PHE A 201 -23.11 -20.17 9.10
C PHE A 201 -24.02 -19.37 10.02
N ASN A 202 -24.26 -19.88 11.23
CA ASN A 202 -25.03 -19.16 12.25
C ASN A 202 -24.17 -18.05 12.90
N TRP A 203 -24.07 -16.92 12.21
CA TRP A 203 -23.25 -15.77 12.57
C TRP A 203 -23.66 -15.08 13.87
N GLN A 204 -24.93 -15.17 14.27
CA GLN A 204 -25.47 -14.51 15.46
C GLN A 204 -24.71 -14.91 16.73
N LYS A 205 -24.22 -16.16 16.79
CA LYS A 205 -23.43 -16.70 17.90
C LYS A 205 -22.02 -16.09 18.03
N TYR A 206 -21.57 -15.34 17.02
CA TYR A 206 -20.21 -14.80 16.91
C TYR A 206 -20.18 -13.27 16.91
N MET A 207 -21.34 -12.59 17.01
CA MET A 207 -21.42 -11.13 17.03
C MET A 207 -21.15 -10.51 18.40
N THR A 208 -21.42 -11.26 19.49
CA THR A 208 -21.21 -10.80 20.87
C THR A 208 -19.90 -11.33 21.42
N PHE A 209 -19.16 -10.47 22.12
CA PHE A 209 -17.95 -10.86 22.84
C PHE A 209 -18.26 -12.00 23.83
N ASP A 210 -17.52 -13.10 23.71
CA ASP A 210 -17.62 -14.27 24.57
C ASP A 210 -16.30 -14.44 25.34
N PRO A 211 -16.30 -14.29 26.69
CA PRO A 211 -15.09 -14.41 27.51
C PRO A 211 -14.38 -15.76 27.38
N GLU A 212 -15.09 -16.86 27.09
CA GLU A 212 -14.48 -18.18 26.90
C GLU A 212 -13.65 -18.24 25.60
N ARG A 213 -14.02 -17.45 24.59
CA ARG A 213 -13.32 -17.33 23.30
C ARG A 213 -12.25 -16.23 23.29
N ALA A 214 -12.13 -15.46 24.38
CA ALA A 214 -11.12 -14.40 24.49
C ALA A 214 -9.69 -14.94 24.37
N PHE A 215 -9.47 -16.19 24.79
CA PHE A 215 -8.19 -16.90 24.76
C PHE A 215 -8.00 -17.79 23.53
N ASP A 216 -9.00 -17.92 22.65
CA ASP A 216 -8.85 -18.72 21.43
C ASP A 216 -7.79 -18.09 20.52
N LEU A 217 -6.86 -18.90 20.01
CA LEU A 217 -5.84 -18.42 19.06
C LEU A 217 -6.47 -17.84 17.78
N HIS A 218 -7.67 -18.29 17.41
CA HIS A 218 -8.41 -17.92 16.19
C HIS A 218 -9.91 -17.69 16.49
N GLY A 219 -10.69 -17.07 15.61
CA GLY A 219 -12.14 -16.85 15.84
C GLY A 219 -12.49 -15.51 16.47
N ARG A 220 -11.46 -14.70 16.80
CA ARG A 220 -11.61 -13.27 17.13
C ARG A 220 -11.94 -12.40 15.91
N GLY A 221 -11.70 -12.88 14.69
CA GLY A 221 -11.71 -12.06 13.47
C GLY A 221 -12.98 -11.22 13.27
N ILE A 222 -14.15 -11.83 13.44
CA ILE A 222 -15.45 -11.14 13.31
C ILE A 222 -15.64 -10.11 14.43
N ALA A 223 -15.25 -10.44 15.66
CA ALA A 223 -15.33 -9.53 16.81
C ALA A 223 -14.28 -8.40 16.74
N THR A 224 -13.10 -8.65 16.16
CA THR A 224 -12.10 -7.62 15.89
C THR A 224 -12.53 -6.72 14.73
N ALA A 225 -13.18 -7.28 13.71
CA ALA A 225 -13.78 -6.48 12.64
C ALA A 225 -14.88 -5.56 13.21
N ASN A 226 -15.75 -6.08 14.06
CA ASN A 226 -16.89 -5.35 14.62
C ASN A 226 -16.50 -4.51 15.86
N GLY A 227 -16.56 -3.19 15.75
CA GLY A 227 -16.32 -2.26 16.87
C GLY A 227 -14.86 -1.81 17.03
N PHE A 228 -13.88 -2.57 16.52
CA PHE A 228 -12.48 -2.12 16.46
C PHE A 228 -12.09 -1.61 15.07
N SER A 229 -12.30 -2.41 14.01
CA SER A 229 -11.99 -1.98 12.64
C SER A 229 -13.15 -1.27 11.94
N PHE A 230 -14.40 -1.68 12.18
CA PHE A 230 -15.59 -1.10 11.56
C PHE A 230 -16.58 -0.61 12.62
N THR A 231 -17.36 0.41 12.29
CA THR A 231 -18.44 0.91 13.15
C THR A 231 -19.55 -0.14 13.30
N LYS A 232 -19.80 -0.91 12.24
CA LYS A 232 -20.81 -1.97 12.24
C LYS A 232 -20.43 -3.07 11.26
N VAL A 233 -20.62 -4.33 11.67
CA VAL A 233 -20.55 -5.49 10.77
C VAL A 233 -21.86 -6.27 10.87
N GLU A 234 -22.46 -6.56 9.71
CA GLU A 234 -23.72 -7.32 9.60
C GLU A 234 -23.55 -8.45 8.59
N TYR A 235 -23.96 -9.66 8.98
CA TYR A 235 -24.09 -10.78 8.05
C TYR A 235 -25.52 -10.86 7.53
N LEU A 236 -25.67 -11.18 6.25
CA LEU A 236 -26.95 -11.24 5.54
C LEU A 236 -27.24 -12.66 5.07
N GLY A 237 -28.52 -12.95 4.86
CA GLY A 237 -28.99 -14.26 4.39
C GLY A 237 -28.61 -15.40 5.35
N ASN A 238 -28.01 -16.46 4.80
CA ASN A 238 -27.49 -17.59 5.56
C ASN A 238 -26.09 -17.33 6.17
N GLY A 239 -25.54 -16.13 6.03
CA GLY A 239 -24.20 -15.77 6.50
C GLY A 239 -23.09 -15.88 5.44
N SER A 240 -23.43 -16.15 4.17
CA SER A 240 -22.46 -16.11 3.05
C SER A 240 -22.23 -14.69 2.50
N GLN A 241 -22.92 -13.69 3.05
CA GLN A 241 -22.72 -12.29 2.71
C GLN A 241 -22.49 -11.50 3.99
N VAL A 242 -21.49 -10.63 3.97
CA VAL A 242 -21.17 -9.71 5.06
C VAL A 242 -21.09 -8.28 4.54
N ARG A 243 -21.56 -7.35 5.35
CA ARG A 243 -21.56 -5.91 5.12
C ARG A 243 -20.90 -5.23 6.30
N ALA A 244 -19.78 -4.56 6.06
CA ALA A 244 -19.02 -3.83 7.05
C ALA A 244 -19.04 -2.33 6.73
N LEU A 245 -19.49 -1.53 7.68
CA LEU A 245 -19.64 -0.08 7.57
C LEU A 245 -18.60 0.60 8.46
N LEU A 246 -17.82 1.52 7.87
CA LEU A 246 -17.05 2.50 8.63
C LEU A 246 -17.60 3.91 8.36
N GLU A 247 -17.90 4.64 9.42
CA GLU A 247 -18.32 6.04 9.41
C GLU A 247 -17.31 6.89 10.19
N TRP A 248 -17.08 8.14 9.77
CA TRP A 248 -16.18 9.09 10.45
C TRP A 248 -16.66 10.55 10.37
#